data_AF-A0A7V8X649-F1
#
_entry.id   AF-A0A7V8X649-F1
#
_cell.length_a   1.000
_cell.length_b   1.000
_cell.length_c   1.000
_cell.angle_alpha   90.00
_cell.angle_beta   90.00
_cell.angle_gamma   90.00
#
_symmetry.space_group_name_H-M   'P 1'
#
loop_
_entity.id
_entity.type
_entity.pdbx_description
1 polymer ?
#
loop_
_entity_poly.entity_id
_entity_poly.type
_entity_poly.pdbx_seq_one_letter_code
_entity_poly.pdbx_strand_id
1 'polypeptide(L)' 'MTVDGRLEGVQRYTIHGGSYARLFFSHADDPETIIQAQLPEESWDGNLEVGDRIVITYLLKTVMEIRRASADSTNT' A
#
# COMPACT_ATOMS: atom_id res chain seq x y z
N MET A 1 12.45 -3.26 -4.78
CA MET A 1 12.48 -3.90 -3.45
C MET A 1 11.05 -4.01 -2.96
N THR A 2 10.68 -5.08 -2.29
CA THR A 2 9.37 -5.25 -1.65
C THR A 2 9.53 -5.17 -0.14
N VAL A 3 8.56 -4.55 0.55
CA VAL A 3 8.53 -4.40 2.00
C VAL A 3 7.13 -4.76 2.48
N ASP A 4 7.03 -5.59 3.52
CA ASP A 4 5.76 -5.91 4.15
C ASP A 4 5.29 -4.76 5.04
N GLY A 5 3.98 -4.57 5.13
CA GLY A 5 3.41 -3.51 5.93
C GLY A 5 1.94 -3.71 6.23
N ARG A 6 1.35 -2.65 6.79
CA ARG A 6 -0.07 -2.61 7.11
C ARG A 6 -0.70 -1.34 6.55
N LEU A 7 -1.90 -1.46 5.99
CA LEU A 7 -2.66 -0.30 5.56
C LEU A 7 -3.26 0.38 6.80
N GLU A 8 -2.95 1.65 6.99
CA GLU A 8 -3.41 2.44 8.13
C GLU A 8 -4.46 3.48 7.72
N GLY A 9 -4.57 3.78 6.44
CA GLY A 9 -5.57 4.69 5.90
C GLY A 9 -5.68 4.65 4.38
N VAL A 10 -6.86 4.94 3.87
CA VAL A 10 -7.09 5.07 2.42
C VAL A 10 -8.03 6.25 2.16
N GLN A 11 -7.57 7.20 1.36
CA GLN A 11 -8.37 8.31 0.87
C GLN A 11 -8.44 8.22 -0.66
N ARG A 12 -9.62 7.87 -1.18
CA ARG A 12 -9.89 7.77 -2.62
C ARG A 12 -10.33 9.13 -3.16
N TYR A 13 -9.81 9.54 -4.31
CA TYR A 13 -10.14 10.81 -4.95
C TYR A 13 -9.92 10.75 -6.47
N THR A 14 -10.42 11.75 -7.18
CA THR A 14 -10.33 11.82 -8.65
C THR A 14 -9.46 13.01 -9.04
N ILE A 15 -8.49 12.79 -9.92
CA ILE A 15 -7.66 13.84 -10.54
C ILE A 15 -7.94 13.83 -12.04
N HIS A 16 -8.50 14.92 -12.58
CA HIS A 16 -8.78 15.06 -14.02
C HIS A 16 -9.53 13.86 -14.65
N GLY A 17 -10.46 13.26 -13.89
CA GLY A 17 -11.24 12.09 -14.31
C GLY A 17 -10.55 10.74 -14.08
N GLY A 18 -9.29 10.70 -13.68
CA GLY A 18 -8.58 9.49 -13.26
C GLY A 18 -8.79 9.19 -11.78
N SER A 19 -8.98 7.92 -11.45
CA SER A 19 -9.08 7.42 -10.08
C SER A 19 -7.70 7.34 -9.42
N TYR A 20 -7.58 7.93 -8.23
CA TYR A 20 -6.38 7.89 -7.41
C TYR A 20 -6.73 7.53 -5.96
N ALA A 21 -5.72 7.08 -5.22
CA ALA A 21 -5.80 6.98 -3.78
C ALA A 21 -4.55 7.55 -3.12
N ARG A 22 -4.74 8.11 -1.93
CA ARG A 22 -3.69 8.39 -0.96
C ARG A 22 -3.77 7.30 0.08
N LEU A 23 -2.74 6.46 0.10
CA LEU A 23 -2.63 5.32 0.99
C LEU A 23 -1.68 5.71 2.11
N PHE A 24 -2.11 5.49 3.35
CA PHE A 24 -1.30 5.62 4.55
C PHE A 24 -0.96 4.22 5.02
N PHE A 25 0.31 3.97 5.33
CA PHE A 25 0.78 2.65 5.71
C PHE A 25 1.97 2.73 6.65
N SER A 26 2.20 1.65 7.39
CA SER A 26 3.41 1.43 8.18
C SER A 26 4.19 0.26 7.61
N HIS A 27 5.51 0.25 7.80
CA HIS A 27 6.32 -0.94 7.53
C HIS A 27 6.20 -1.92 8.70
N ALA A 28 6.28 -3.22 8.42
CA ALA A 28 6.10 -4.24 9.46
C ALA A 28 7.19 -4.19 10.55
N ASP A 29 8.40 -3.71 10.20
CA ASP A 29 9.53 -3.53 11.12
C ASP A 29 9.54 -2.18 11.84
N ASP A 30 8.72 -1.21 11.39
CA ASP A 30 8.52 0.10 12.02
C ASP A 30 7.03 0.51 12.00
N PRO A 31 6.19 -0.11 12.87
CA PRO A 31 4.75 0.11 12.88
C PRO A 31 4.33 1.49 13.39
N GLU A 32 5.23 2.21 14.09
CA GLU A 32 4.94 3.54 14.65
C GLU A 32 5.08 4.66 13.60
N THR A 33 5.88 4.42 12.56
CA THR A 33 6.07 5.38 11.47
C THR A 33 5.01 5.21 10.38
N ILE A 34 4.13 6.20 10.26
CA ILE A 34 3.14 6.28 9.18
C ILE A 34 3.73 6.99 7.97
N ILE A 35 3.74 6.29 6.84
CA ILE A 35 4.18 6.75 5.53
C ILE A 35 2.94 6.95 4.65
N GLN A 36 3.04 7.81 3.64
CA GLN A 36 1.98 7.97 2.65
C GLN A 36 2.50 7.85 1.22
N ALA A 37 1.65 7.34 0.33
CA ALA A 37 1.86 7.34 -1.12
C ALA A 37 0.58 7.73 -1.86
N GLN A 38 0.73 8.44 -2.97
CA GLN A 38 -0.36 8.74 -3.89
C GLN A 38 -0.19 7.89 -5.13
N LEU A 39 -1.17 7.02 -5.41
CA LEU A 39 -1.11 6.04 -6.48
C LEU A 39 -2.35 6.13 -7.38
N PRO A 40 -2.19 5.98 -8.70
CA PRO A 40 -3.32 5.78 -9.60
C PRO A 40 -3.93 4.39 -9.39
N GLU A 41 -5.18 4.19 -9.80
CA GLU A 41 -5.96 2.94 -9.60
C GLU A 41 -5.23 1.67 -10.03
N GLU A 42 -4.45 1.70 -11.12
CA GLU A 42 -3.68 0.54 -11.58
C GLU A 42 -2.55 0.12 -10.64
N SER A 43 -2.08 1.02 -9.77
CA SER A 43 -0.93 0.82 -8.87
C SER A 43 -1.31 0.36 -7.46
N TRP A 44 -2.60 0.18 -7.14
CA TRP A 44 -2.99 -0.39 -5.84
C TRP A 44 -4.26 -1.25 -5.93
N ASP A 45 -4.46 -2.14 -4.95
CA ASP A 45 -5.67 -2.98 -4.92
C ASP A 45 -6.87 -2.18 -4.40
N GLY A 46 -7.83 -1.89 -5.30
CA GLY A 46 -8.98 -1.03 -5.07
C GLY A 46 -9.85 -1.41 -3.86
N ASN A 47 -9.82 -2.69 -3.46
CA ASN A 47 -10.60 -3.24 -2.36
C ASN A 47 -9.87 -3.21 -1.00
N LEU A 48 -8.67 -2.62 -0.91
CA LEU A 48 -7.92 -2.53 0.34
C LEU A 48 -8.71 -1.78 1.42
N GLU A 49 -8.68 -2.35 2.62
CA GLU A 49 -9.30 -1.86 3.85
C GLU A 49 -8.23 -1.58 4.91
N VAL A 50 -8.53 -0.64 5.80
CA VAL A 50 -7.63 -0.32 6.91
C VAL A 50 -7.45 -1.56 7.80
N GLY A 51 -6.20 -1.85 8.12
CA GLY A 51 -5.79 -3.03 8.87
C GLY A 51 -5.27 -4.18 8.00
N ASP A 52 -5.47 -4.13 6.68
CA ASP A 52 -4.97 -5.15 5.77
C ASP A 52 -3.44 -5.24 5.80
N ARG A 53 -2.94 -6.49 5.75
CA ARG A 53 -1.53 -6.75 5.45
C ARG A 53 -1.27 -6.49 3.98
N ILE A 54 -0.22 -5.73 3.70
CA ILE A 54 0.13 -5.26 2.36
C ILE A 54 1.60 -5.51 2.06
N VAL A 55 1.91 -5.57 0.77
CA VAL A 55 3.27 -5.54 0.23
C VAL A 55 3.44 -4.23 -0.54
N ILE A 56 4.48 -3.48 -0.20
CA ILE A 56 4.84 -2.21 -0.82
C ILE A 56 6.02 -2.44 -1.76
N THR A 57 5.86 -2.12 -3.04
CA THR A 57 6.94 -2.18 -4.03
C THR A 57 7.60 -0.82 -4.18
N TYR A 58 8.91 -0.76 -3.94
CA TYR A 58 9.74 0.43 -4.11
C TYR A 58 10.67 0.32 -5.32
N LEU A 59 10.80 1.45 -6.04
CA LEU A 59 11.87 1.72 -7.00
C LEU A 59 12.56 3.02 -6.61
N LEU A 60 13.87 2.97 -6.32
CA LEU A 60 14.67 4.15 -5.96
C LEU A 60 14.03 5.01 -4.85
N LYS A 61 13.45 4.38 -3.82
CA LYS A 61 12.70 4.99 -2.70
C LYS A 61 11.32 5.56 -3.05
N THR A 62 10.88 5.46 -4.30
CA THR A 62 9.52 5.78 -4.72
C THR A 62 8.63 4.54 -4.59
N VAL A 63 7.45 4.72 -3.99
CA VAL A 63 6.40 3.68 -3.97
C VAL A 63 5.82 3.57 -5.38
N MET A 64 5.93 2.38 -5.97
CA MET A 64 5.41 2.09 -7.30
C MET A 64 4.05 1.39 -7.22
N GLU A 65 3.86 0.58 -6.17
CA GLU A 65 2.70 -0.31 -6.06
C GLU A 65 2.43 -0.70 -4.61
N ILE A 66 1.16 -0.87 -4.25
CA ILE A 66 0.72 -1.44 -2.97
C ILE A 66 -0.35 -2.51 -3.22
N ARG A 67 -0.07 -3.76 -2.84
CA ARG A 67 -1.02 -4.88 -2.97
C ARG A 67 -1.30 -5.53 -1.63
N ARG A 68 -2.46 -6.19 -1.52
CA ARG A 68 -2.76 -7.08 -0.39
C ARG A 68 -1.72 -8.20 -0.35
N ALA A 69 -1.16 -8.48 0.82
CA ALA A 69 -0.28 -9.62 1.01
C ALA A 69 -1.10 -10.91 0.85
N SER A 70 -0.61 -11.86 0.04
CA SER A 70 -1.23 -13.18 -0.06
C SER A 70 -1.08 -13.92 1.27
N ALA A 71 -2.11 -14.69 1.66
CA ALA A 71 -2.11 -15.45 2.92
C ALA A 71 -1.05 -16.58 2.97
N ASP A 72 -0.43 -16.90 1.83
CA ASP A 72 0.51 -18.02 1.68
C ASP A 72 1.98 -17.58 1.76
N SER A 73 2.43 -17.33 2.98
CA SER A 73 3.85 -17.47 3.32
C SER A 73 4.01 -17.96 4.77
N THR A 74 3.26 -19.01 5.11
CA THR A 74 3.66 -19.93 6.20
C THR A 74 4.32 -21.12 5.51
N ASN A 75 5.63 -21.02 5.29
CA ASN A 75 6.40 -22.16 4.77
C ASN A 75 6.57 -23.19 5.90
N THR A 76 6.29 -24.44 5.55
CA THR A 76 6.36 -25.66 6.38
C THR A 76 7.75 -25.93 6.94
#